data_AF-A0A4R6MIS0-F1
#
_entry.id   AF-A0A4R6MIS0-F1
#
_cell.length_a   1.000
_cell.length_b   1.000
_cell.length_c   1.000
_cell.angle_alpha   90.00
_cell.angle_beta   90.00
_cell.angle_gamma   90.00
#
_symmetry.space_group_name_H-M   'P 1'
#
loop_
_entity.id
_entity.type
_entity.pdbx_description
1 polymer ?
#
loop_
_entity_poly.entity_id
_entity_poly.type
_entity_poly.pdbx_seq_one_letter_code
_entity_poly.pdbx_strand_id
1 'polypeptide(L)'
;MDDGDLGSAIGIKLDIRNSNFIANGTGAIDFDSIRVDERAQGSITATIVNTNIIGNGGDGIELDEAGAGDVNATMNNVAINNNGAYNEKDLDDGFDIDDGDDGDLIVTLNNLQINHKP
;
A
#
# COMPACT_ATOMS: atom_id res chain seq x y z
N MET A 1 3.60 3.47 -13.05
CA MET A 1 4.35 4.71 -13.39
C MET A 1 3.43 5.92 -13.55
N ASP A 2 2.66 6.20 -12.51
CA ASP A 2 2.17 7.54 -12.25
C ASP A 2 3.20 8.10 -11.26
N ASP A 3 4.09 8.98 -11.71
CA ASP A 3 5.24 9.50 -10.95
C ASP A 3 5.11 11.03 -10.83
N GLY A 4 3.91 11.56 -10.98
CA GLY A 4 3.64 13.00 -10.98
C GLY A 4 3.33 13.54 -9.59
N ASP A 5 3.66 14.82 -9.36
CA ASP A 5 3.39 15.58 -8.12
C ASP A 5 2.05 16.36 -8.17
N LEU A 6 1.19 16.02 -9.14
CA LEU A 6 0.01 16.80 -9.48
C LEU A 6 -1.18 16.44 -8.57
N GLY A 7 -1.08 16.87 -7.31
CA GLY A 7 -2.06 16.58 -6.25
C GLY A 7 -2.73 17.81 -5.65
N SER A 8 -3.26 17.66 -4.43
CA SER A 8 -3.90 18.74 -3.68
C SER A 8 -3.36 18.80 -2.25
N ALA A 9 -3.65 19.88 -1.52
CA ALA A 9 -3.28 19.97 -0.11
C ALA A 9 -4.14 19.07 0.83
N ILE A 10 -5.06 18.28 0.27
CA ILE A 10 -5.99 17.46 1.04
C ILE A 10 -5.40 16.04 1.11
N GLY A 11 -5.09 15.60 2.32
CA GLY A 11 -4.63 14.23 2.57
C GLY A 11 -5.73 13.18 2.48
N ILE A 12 -5.31 11.92 2.50
CA ILE A 12 -6.17 10.74 2.36
C ILE A 12 -6.19 9.98 3.67
N LYS A 13 -7.39 9.62 4.15
CA LYS A 13 -7.57 8.71 5.28
C LYS A 13 -8.21 7.41 4.82
N LEU A 14 -7.48 6.32 4.96
CA LEU A 14 -7.94 4.96 4.68
C LEU A 14 -8.24 4.21 5.98
N ASP A 15 -9.42 3.59 6.07
CA ASP A 15 -9.82 2.76 7.20
C ASP A 15 -10.45 1.45 6.70
N ILE A 16 -9.76 0.33 6.92
CA ILE A 16 -10.18 -1.01 6.52
C ILE A 16 -10.23 -1.90 7.74
N ARG A 17 -11.37 -2.55 7.97
CA ARG A 17 -11.54 -3.50 9.08
C ARG A 17 -12.26 -4.76 8.65
N ASN A 18 -11.86 -5.91 9.20
CA ASN A 18 -12.57 -7.18 9.08
C ASN A 18 -12.89 -7.55 7.62
N SER A 19 -11.91 -7.44 6.74
CA SER A 19 -12.10 -7.51 5.29
C SER A 19 -11.26 -8.61 4.64
N ASN A 20 -11.68 -9.05 3.44
CA ASN A 20 -10.92 -9.98 2.62
C ASN A 20 -10.82 -9.44 1.19
N PHE A 21 -9.60 -9.31 0.67
CA PHE A 21 -9.29 -8.91 -0.71
C PHE A 21 -8.64 -10.11 -1.40
N ILE A 22 -9.40 -10.79 -2.25
CA ILE A 22 -9.01 -12.10 -2.79
C ILE A 22 -9.09 -12.10 -4.31
N ALA A 23 -7.98 -12.45 -4.97
CA ALA A 23 -7.90 -12.66 -6.41
C ALA A 23 -8.41 -11.48 -7.25
N ASN A 24 -8.18 -10.24 -6.80
CA ASN A 24 -8.45 -9.04 -7.55
C ASN A 24 -7.30 -8.73 -8.52
N GLY A 25 -7.60 -7.99 -9.59
CA GLY A 25 -6.58 -7.35 -10.42
C GLY A 25 -5.56 -8.32 -11.02
N THR A 26 -5.95 -9.45 -11.61
CA THR A 26 -4.97 -10.40 -12.17
C THR A 26 -4.50 -9.99 -13.58
N GLY A 27 -3.18 -9.99 -13.82
CA GLY A 27 -2.62 -10.05 -15.18
C GLY A 27 -1.88 -8.80 -15.70
N ALA A 28 -1.64 -7.79 -14.87
CA ALA A 28 -0.74 -6.67 -15.18
C ALA A 28 -0.09 -6.12 -13.89
N ILE A 29 0.88 -5.21 -14.08
CA ILE A 29 1.55 -4.40 -13.04
C ILE A 29 0.56 -3.30 -12.56
N ASP A 30 0.77 -2.73 -11.36
CA ASP A 30 -0.08 -1.69 -10.72
C ASP A 30 -1.52 -2.18 -10.43
N PHE A 31 -1.71 -3.49 -10.31
CA PHE A 31 -3.01 -4.11 -10.02
C PHE A 31 -3.09 -4.55 -8.56
N ASP A 32 -2.72 -3.62 -7.67
CA ASP A 32 -2.60 -3.84 -6.24
C ASP A 32 -3.96 -4.07 -5.62
N SER A 33 -3.96 -4.74 -4.48
CA SER A 33 -5.20 -5.02 -3.78
C SER A 33 -5.76 -3.74 -3.16
N ILE A 34 -4.88 -2.92 -2.59
CA ILE A 34 -5.15 -1.64 -1.99
C ILE A 34 -4.02 -0.72 -2.46
N ARG A 35 -4.37 0.30 -3.24
CA ARG A 35 -3.46 1.38 -3.64
C ARG A 35 -4.01 2.72 -3.19
N VAL A 36 -3.17 3.55 -2.59
CA VAL A 36 -3.47 4.94 -2.23
C VAL A 36 -2.33 5.82 -2.69
N ASP A 37 -2.64 6.76 -3.58
CA ASP A 37 -1.69 7.71 -4.11
C ASP A 37 -2.04 9.13 -3.61
N GLU A 38 -1.13 9.76 -2.87
CA GLU A 38 -1.11 11.20 -2.61
C GLU A 38 0.11 11.78 -3.29
N ARG A 39 -0.02 12.96 -3.89
CA ARG A 39 0.98 13.49 -4.82
C ARG A 39 1.54 14.85 -4.44
N ALA A 40 0.99 15.56 -3.44
CA ALA A 40 1.32 16.96 -3.21
C ALA A 40 1.77 17.26 -1.77
N GLN A 41 0.91 17.80 -0.91
CA GLN A 41 1.31 18.19 0.46
C GLN A 41 0.34 17.61 1.50
N GLY A 42 -0.52 16.69 1.06
CA GLY A 42 -1.46 15.98 1.91
C GLY A 42 -0.80 14.72 2.44
N SER A 43 -1.14 14.32 3.65
CA SER A 43 -0.61 13.07 4.21
C SER A 43 -1.52 11.88 3.89
N ILE A 44 -0.94 10.69 3.81
CA ILE A 44 -1.67 9.42 3.87
C ILE A 44 -1.76 8.97 5.33
N THR A 45 -2.97 8.66 5.80
CA THR A 45 -3.19 7.99 7.09
C THR A 45 -3.99 6.71 6.88
N ALA A 46 -3.35 5.56 7.09
CA ALA A 46 -3.94 4.24 6.87
C ALA A 46 -4.10 3.46 8.19
N THR A 47 -5.28 2.88 8.41
CA THR A 47 -5.54 1.91 9.48
C THR A 47 -6.15 0.65 8.90
N ILE A 48 -5.48 -0.49 9.06
CA ILE A 48 -5.91 -1.78 8.52
C ILE A 48 -5.92 -2.81 9.64
N VAL A 49 -7.09 -3.39 9.92
CA VAL A 49 -7.29 -4.28 11.08
C VAL A 49 -8.06 -5.55 10.71
N ASN A 50 -7.58 -6.71 11.13
CA ASN A 50 -8.24 -8.01 10.92
C ASN A 50 -8.53 -8.27 9.43
N THR A 51 -7.52 -8.22 8.57
CA THR A 51 -7.71 -8.24 7.12
C THR A 51 -6.83 -9.28 6.45
N ASN A 52 -7.39 -10.02 5.48
CA ASN A 52 -6.63 -10.93 4.63
C ASN A 52 -6.56 -10.40 3.19
N ILE A 53 -5.37 -10.42 2.61
CA ILE A 53 -5.09 -9.93 1.25
C ILE A 53 -4.37 -11.04 0.50
N ILE A 54 -5.05 -11.70 -0.43
CA ILE A 54 -4.61 -12.99 -0.96
C ILE A 54 -4.73 -13.06 -2.49
N GLY A 55 -3.61 -13.37 -3.16
CA GLY A 55 -3.63 -13.79 -4.56
C GLY A 55 -3.99 -12.68 -5.56
N ASN A 56 -3.84 -11.42 -5.19
CA ASN A 56 -4.08 -10.27 -6.07
C ASN A 56 -2.89 -10.08 -7.03
N GLY A 57 -3.08 -9.38 -8.16
CA GLY A 57 -2.11 -9.41 -9.26
C GLY A 57 -0.92 -8.46 -9.11
N GLY A 58 -1.07 -7.33 -8.42
CA GLY A 58 0.02 -6.46 -7.96
C GLY A 58 0.26 -6.66 -6.46
N ASP A 59 0.65 -5.60 -5.77
CA ASP A 59 0.92 -5.63 -4.35
C ASP A 59 -0.30 -5.97 -3.49
N GLY A 60 0.00 -6.42 -2.27
CA GLY A 60 -1.01 -6.53 -1.25
C GLY A 60 -1.51 -5.14 -0.87
N ILE A 61 -0.59 -4.24 -0.54
CA ILE A 61 -0.86 -2.86 -0.16
C ILE A 61 0.25 -1.99 -0.74
N GLU A 62 -0.13 -0.89 -1.37
CA GLU A 62 0.77 0.17 -1.80
C GLU A 62 0.23 1.51 -1.27
N LEU A 63 1.09 2.25 -0.57
CA LEU A 63 0.83 3.63 -0.15
C LEU A 63 1.92 4.51 -0.72
N ASP A 64 1.59 5.32 -1.73
CA ASP A 64 2.51 6.16 -2.48
C ASP A 64 2.26 7.62 -2.13
N GLU A 65 3.12 8.21 -1.31
CA GLU A 65 3.18 9.65 -1.08
C GLU A 65 4.35 10.21 -1.89
N ALA A 66 4.03 10.85 -3.01
CA ALA A 66 5.01 11.36 -3.96
C ALA A 66 5.35 12.86 -3.75
N GLY A 67 4.87 13.43 -2.65
CA GLY A 67 4.94 14.85 -2.34
C GLY A 67 5.66 15.11 -1.02
N ALA A 68 5.33 16.20 -0.35
CA ALA A 68 5.93 16.59 0.93
C ALA A 68 5.03 16.24 2.13
N GLY A 69 4.06 15.35 1.94
CA GLY A 69 3.17 14.84 2.98
C GLY A 69 3.86 13.81 3.89
N ASP A 70 3.07 13.19 4.77
CA ASP A 70 3.56 12.10 5.62
C ASP A 70 2.82 10.81 5.28
N VAL A 71 3.45 9.66 5.53
CA VAL A 71 2.75 8.37 5.54
C VAL A 71 2.68 7.81 6.95
N ASN A 72 1.45 7.73 7.49
CA ASN A 72 1.15 7.16 8.80
C ASN A 72 0.31 5.89 8.67
N ALA A 73 0.92 4.71 8.83
CA ALA A 73 0.26 3.43 8.65
C ALA A 73 0.21 2.59 9.95
N THR A 74 -0.97 2.09 10.29
CA THR A 74 -1.16 1.11 11.38
C THR A 74 -1.80 -0.16 10.85
N MET A 75 -1.13 -1.29 11.05
CA MET A 75 -1.65 -2.61 10.71
C MET A 75 -1.75 -3.50 11.94
N ASN A 76 -2.93 -4.05 12.19
CA ASN A 76 -3.19 -4.97 13.29
C ASN A 76 -3.85 -6.26 12.80
N ASN A 77 -3.20 -7.40 13.00
CA ASN A 77 -3.71 -8.71 12.61
C ASN A 77 -4.06 -8.75 11.10
N VAL A 78 -3.03 -8.58 10.26
CA VAL A 78 -3.14 -8.53 8.80
C VAL A 78 -2.29 -9.64 8.18
N ALA A 79 -2.83 -10.32 7.17
CA ALA A 79 -2.11 -11.35 6.44
C ALA A 79 -2.12 -11.06 4.93
N ILE A 80 -0.93 -10.88 4.35
CA ILE A 80 -0.69 -10.61 2.94
C ILE A 80 -0.03 -11.84 2.34
N ASN A 81 -0.71 -12.53 1.42
CA ASN A 81 -0.28 -13.84 0.94
C ASN A 81 -0.40 -13.96 -0.58
N ASN A 82 0.71 -14.31 -1.23
CA ASN A 82 0.73 -14.68 -2.64
C ASN A 82 0.21 -13.59 -3.60
N ASN A 83 0.35 -12.32 -3.24
CA ASN A 83 0.06 -11.18 -4.12
C ASN A 83 1.27 -10.91 -5.02
N GLY A 84 1.03 -10.36 -6.20
CA GLY A 84 2.08 -9.87 -7.09
C GLY A 84 3.02 -10.94 -7.61
N ALA A 85 3.90 -10.55 -8.51
CA ALA A 85 5.18 -11.20 -8.72
C ALA A 85 6.23 -10.10 -8.66
N TYR A 86 7.38 -10.40 -8.05
CA TYR A 86 8.43 -9.40 -7.90
C TYR A 86 8.80 -8.71 -9.21
N ASN A 87 8.77 -7.38 -9.18
CA ASN A 87 9.09 -6.51 -10.29
C ASN A 87 10.22 -5.57 -9.87
N GLU A 88 11.41 -5.75 -10.45
CA GLU A 88 12.59 -4.91 -10.12
C GLU A 88 12.42 -3.42 -10.42
N LYS A 89 11.37 -3.02 -11.16
CA LYS A 89 11.12 -1.62 -11.53
C LYS A 89 10.19 -0.88 -10.58
N ASP A 90 9.19 -1.56 -10.04
CA ASP A 90 8.23 -1.00 -9.06
C ASP A 90 8.50 -1.49 -7.64
N LEU A 91 9.43 -2.43 -7.44
CA LEU A 91 9.68 -3.09 -6.16
C LEU A 91 8.50 -3.90 -5.59
N ASP A 92 7.43 -4.13 -6.38
CA ASP A 92 6.28 -4.99 -6.06
C ASP A 92 6.67 -6.25 -5.22
N ASP A 93 6.45 -6.26 -3.91
CA ASP A 93 6.74 -7.41 -3.03
C ASP A 93 5.64 -7.70 -1.98
N GLY A 94 4.47 -7.10 -2.16
CA GLY A 94 3.28 -7.35 -1.38
C GLY A 94 2.96 -6.26 -0.35
N PHE A 95 3.95 -5.52 0.17
CA PHE A 95 3.71 -4.30 0.94
C PHE A 95 4.75 -3.26 0.61
N ASP A 96 4.36 -2.29 -0.21
CA ASP A 96 5.21 -1.20 -0.62
C ASP A 96 4.74 0.14 -0.04
N ILE A 97 5.71 0.96 0.35
CA ILE A 97 5.50 2.36 0.72
C ILE A 97 6.64 3.15 0.10
N ASP A 98 6.28 4.07 -0.79
CA ASP A 98 7.18 5.12 -1.26
C ASP A 98 6.82 6.45 -0.57
N ASP A 99 7.85 7.14 -0.08
CA ASP A 99 7.79 8.47 0.52
C ASP A 99 8.86 9.29 -0.21
N GLY A 100 8.41 10.06 -1.20
CA GLY A 100 9.25 10.59 -2.27
C GLY A 100 10.03 11.85 -1.93
N ASP A 101 9.79 12.49 -0.78
CA ASP A 101 10.37 13.80 -0.42
C ASP A 101 10.72 13.91 1.08
N ASP A 102 10.67 15.12 1.64
CA ASP A 102 11.03 15.46 3.03
C ASP A 102 10.03 14.97 4.11
N GLY A 103 9.09 14.08 3.78
CA GLY A 103 8.03 13.56 4.64
C GLY A 103 8.49 12.61 5.75
N ASP A 104 7.66 12.42 6.79
CA ASP A 104 7.88 11.39 7.80
C ASP A 104 7.10 10.10 7.48
N LEU A 105 7.84 8.98 7.38
CA LEU A 105 7.28 7.63 7.36
C LEU A 105 7.17 7.04 8.77
N ILE A 106 5.93 6.82 9.24
CA ILE A 106 5.64 6.17 10.54
C ILE A 106 4.76 4.94 10.33
N VAL A 107 5.32 3.76 10.61
CA VAL A 107 4.62 2.47 10.46
C VAL A 107 4.56 1.72 11.79
N THR A 108 3.35 1.35 12.22
CA THR A 108 3.10 0.49 13.38
C THR A 108 2.51 -0.85 12.94
N LEU A 109 3.27 -1.92 13.13
CA LEU A 109 2.89 -3.28 12.74
C LEU A 109 2.68 -4.15 13.97
N ASN A 110 1.48 -4.70 14.13
CA ASN A 110 1.16 -5.67 15.17
C ASN A 110 0.52 -6.91 14.55
N ASN A 111 1.21 -8.04 14.63
CA ASN A 111 0.78 -9.30 14.01
C ASN A 111 0.53 -9.16 12.49
N LEU A 112 1.52 -8.65 11.76
CA LEU A 112 1.55 -8.66 10.30
C LEU A 112 2.27 -9.92 9.82
N GLN A 113 1.70 -10.61 8.84
CA GLN A 113 2.37 -11.70 8.11
C GLN A 113 2.37 -11.41 6.61
N ILE A 114 3.55 -11.47 5.98
CA ILE A 114 3.73 -11.35 4.53
C ILE A 114 4.38 -12.64 4.04
N ASN A 115 3.75 -13.33 3.09
CA ASN A 115 4.32 -14.54 2.46
C ASN A 115 4.26 -14.44 0.94
N HIS A 116 5.39 -14.75 0.31
CA HIS A 116 5.54 -14.84 -1.13
C HIS A 116 5.13 -16.22 -1.67
N LYS A 117 4.80 -16.28 -2.96
CA LYS A 117 4.71 -17.56 -3.67
C LYS A 117 6.10 -18.23 -3.68
N PRO A 118 6.19 -19.54 -3.43
CA PRO A 118 7.44 -20.28 -3.57
C PRO A 118 7.95 -20.31 -5.01
#